data_AF-A0A6L6XF81-F1
#
_entry.id   AF-A0A6L6XF81-F1
#
_cell.length_a   1.000
_cell.length_b   1.000
_cell.length_c   1.000
_cell.angle_alpha   90.00
_cell.angle_beta   90.00
_cell.angle_gamma   90.00
#
_symmetry.space_group_name_H-M   'P 1'
#
loop_
_entity.id
_entity.type
_entity.pdbx_description
1 polymer ?
#
loop_
_entity_poly.entity_id
_entity_poly.type
_entity_poly.pdbx_seq_one_letter_code
_entity_poly.pdbx_strand_id
1 'polypeptide(L)'
;MGLFDRFKKTSKESLLGYLKNSISDNSSLEHIVSVFEEMCNMPLKEDMILFETGTYSFTGKPMFNFSLVRQFPNDEEEYYQIHVDVLYIPTEENKDFQRTIWNEDIEEDIFSYIKKTPEFSFCKDKVFSKIEIYLDET
;
A
#
# COMPACT_ATOMS: atom_id res chain seq x y z
N MET A 1 34.58 -5.33 -23.53
CA MET A 1 33.20 -5.79 -23.74
C MET A 1 32.49 -5.66 -22.40
N GLY A 2 31.48 -4.79 -22.34
CA GLY A 2 31.05 -4.07 -21.14
C GLY A 2 30.63 -4.93 -19.95
N LEU A 3 31.13 -4.57 -18.78
CA LEU A 3 30.75 -5.07 -17.46
C LEU A 3 29.66 -4.17 -16.84
N PHE A 4 28.72 -3.71 -17.66
CA PHE A 4 27.62 -2.83 -17.25
C PHE A 4 26.29 -3.46 -17.63
N ASP A 5 25.34 -3.36 -16.70
CA ASP A 5 23.95 -3.84 -16.70
C ASP A 5 23.66 -5.33 -16.43
N ARG A 6 23.71 -5.69 -15.14
CA ARG A 6 22.81 -6.71 -14.57
C ARG A 6 21.94 -6.18 -13.43
N PHE A 7 21.71 -4.87 -13.35
CA PHE A 7 20.56 -4.36 -12.62
C PHE A 7 19.36 -4.50 -13.54
N LYS A 8 18.64 -5.62 -13.41
CA LYS A 8 17.34 -5.77 -14.07
C LYS A 8 16.47 -4.64 -13.51
N LYS A 9 16.15 -3.63 -14.34
CA LYS A 9 15.28 -2.51 -13.95
C LYS A 9 14.02 -3.11 -13.32
N THR A 10 13.75 -2.79 -12.06
CA THR A 10 12.52 -3.17 -11.38
C THR A 10 11.34 -2.66 -12.21
N SER A 11 10.46 -3.55 -12.67
CA SER A 11 9.29 -3.18 -13.48
C SER A 11 8.03 -3.18 -12.61
N LYS A 12 7.03 -2.38 -12.98
CA LYS A 12 5.73 -2.35 -12.30
C LYS A 12 5.08 -3.73 -12.21
N GLU A 13 5.23 -4.55 -13.26
CA GLU A 13 4.70 -5.93 -13.28
C GLU A 13 5.45 -6.83 -12.31
N SER A 14 6.77 -6.65 -12.15
CA SER A 14 7.56 -7.41 -11.18
C SER A 14 7.22 -7.06 -9.74
N LEU A 15 6.98 -5.78 -9.44
CA LEU A 15 6.54 -5.31 -8.13
C LEU A 15 5.14 -5.82 -7.78
N LEU A 16 4.19 -5.65 -8.71
CA LEU A 16 2.83 -6.13 -8.55
C LEU A 16 2.79 -7.66 -8.39
N GLY A 17 3.60 -8.38 -9.18
CA GLY A 17 3.74 -9.82 -9.08
C GLY A 17 4.33 -10.27 -7.75
N TYR A 18 5.33 -9.56 -7.22
CA TYR A 18 5.90 -9.84 -5.90
C TYR A 18 4.84 -9.72 -4.79
N LEU A 19 4.04 -8.65 -4.78
CA LEU A 19 2.98 -8.47 -3.79
C LEU A 19 1.92 -9.58 -3.89
N LYS A 20 1.41 -9.84 -5.10
CA LYS A 20 0.37 -10.87 -5.33
C LYS A 20 0.82 -12.29 -4.98
N ASN A 21 2.12 -12.58 -5.08
CA ASN A 21 2.67 -13.89 -4.72
C ASN A 21 2.98 -14.01 -3.21
N SER A 22 3.15 -12.89 -2.51
CA SER A 22 3.60 -12.84 -1.12
C SER A 22 2.48 -12.57 -0.11
N ILE A 23 1.36 -12.04 -0.59
CA ILE A 23 0.19 -11.69 0.19
C ILE A 23 -1.00 -12.56 -0.23
N SER A 24 -1.71 -13.08 0.77
CA SER A 24 -2.95 -13.84 0.60
C SER A 24 -4.05 -13.35 1.56
N ASP A 25 -5.28 -13.79 1.36
CA ASP A 25 -6.43 -13.48 2.22
C ASP A 25 -6.27 -13.94 3.68
N ASN A 26 -5.30 -14.82 3.98
CA ASN A 26 -5.01 -15.30 5.34
C ASN A 26 -3.85 -14.56 6.02
N SER A 27 -3.24 -13.58 5.34
CA SER A 27 -2.12 -12.81 5.90
C SER A 27 -2.58 -11.95 7.08
N SER A 28 -1.73 -11.72 8.08
CA SER A 28 -2.00 -10.67 9.06
C SER A 28 -1.75 -9.29 8.46
N LEU A 29 -2.36 -8.24 9.02
CA LEU A 29 -2.08 -6.87 8.60
C LEU A 29 -0.60 -6.53 8.78
N GLU A 30 0.03 -7.01 9.85
CA GLU A 30 1.46 -6.82 10.11
C GLU A 30 2.32 -7.42 8.99
N HIS A 31 1.97 -8.63 8.51
CA HIS A 31 2.65 -9.27 7.37
C HIS A 31 2.42 -8.49 6.08
N ILE A 32 1.19 -8.02 5.83
CA ILE A 32 0.86 -7.21 4.65
C ILE A 32 1.70 -5.93 4.60
N VAL A 33 1.75 -5.17 5.72
CA VAL A 33 2.55 -3.94 5.82
C VAL A 33 4.04 -4.26 5.64
N SER A 34 4.54 -5.35 6.23
CA SER A 34 5.95 -5.75 6.08
C SER A 34 6.30 -6.11 4.64
N VAL A 35 5.46 -6.87 3.95
CA VAL A 35 5.69 -7.25 2.53
C VAL A 35 5.61 -6.02 1.62
N PHE A 36 4.69 -5.10 1.90
CA PHE A 36 4.62 -3.85 1.16
C PHE A 36 5.86 -2.97 1.40
N GLU A 37 6.33 -2.88 2.64
CA GLU A 37 7.60 -2.23 3.02
C GLU A 37 8.80 -2.85 2.28
N GLU A 38 8.89 -4.19 2.22
CA GLU A 38 9.90 -4.90 1.43
C GLU A 38 9.82 -4.57 -0.07
N MET A 39 8.61 -4.49 -0.64
CA MET A 39 8.39 -4.06 -2.02
C MET A 39 8.88 -2.62 -2.24
N CYS A 40 8.56 -1.69 -1.34
CA CYS A 40 9.00 -0.30 -1.39
C CYS A 40 10.53 -0.16 -1.32
N ASN A 41 11.22 -1.05 -0.61
CA ASN A 41 12.68 -1.06 -0.56
C ASN A 41 13.35 -1.54 -1.87
N MET A 42 12.58 -2.10 -2.82
CA MET A 42 13.12 -2.43 -4.14
C MET A 42 13.42 -1.14 -4.93
N PRO A 43 14.63 -0.97 -5.50
CA PRO A 43 15.02 0.27 -6.14
C PRO A 43 14.10 0.69 -7.28
N LEU A 44 13.65 1.94 -7.23
CA LEU A 44 12.89 2.60 -8.27
C LEU A 44 13.25 4.10 -8.29
N LYS A 45 13.09 4.77 -9.43
CA LYS A 45 13.43 6.20 -9.57
C LYS A 45 12.23 7.03 -9.12
N GLU A 46 12.45 7.94 -8.16
CA GLU A 46 11.47 8.97 -7.77
C GLU A 46 10.10 8.38 -7.41
N ASP A 47 10.04 7.60 -6.34
CA ASP A 47 8.80 7.04 -5.82
C ASP A 47 8.30 7.75 -4.54
N MET A 48 6.99 7.70 -4.36
CA MET A 48 6.31 8.20 -3.17
C MET A 48 5.41 7.10 -2.60
N ILE A 49 5.20 7.15 -1.29
CA ILE A 49 4.38 6.19 -0.56
C ILE A 49 3.27 6.97 0.13
N LEU A 50 2.04 6.55 -0.12
CA LEU A 50 0.84 7.07 0.51
C LEU A 50 0.26 6.02 1.45
N PHE A 51 -0.08 6.45 2.66
CA PHE A 51 -0.96 5.73 3.57
C PHE A 51 -2.29 6.45 3.66
N GLU A 52 -3.37 5.72 3.34
CA GLU A 52 -4.72 6.23 3.43
C GLU A 52 -5.63 5.31 4.23
N THR A 53 -6.54 5.91 5.00
CA THR A 53 -7.64 5.20 5.63
C THR A 53 -8.94 5.99 5.49
N GLY A 54 -10.04 5.28 5.36
CA GLY A 54 -11.36 5.90 5.26
C GLY A 54 -12.47 4.90 4.95
N THR A 55 -13.71 5.28 5.26
CA THR A 55 -14.88 4.48 4.89
C THR A 55 -15.46 4.97 3.57
N TYR A 56 -15.44 4.13 2.54
CA TYR A 56 -15.89 4.46 1.19
C TYR A 56 -16.93 3.46 0.69
N SER A 57 -17.81 3.89 -0.21
CA SER A 57 -18.92 3.06 -0.73
C SER A 57 -18.79 2.76 -2.23
N PHE A 58 -17.59 2.44 -2.71
CA PHE A 58 -17.32 2.21 -4.14
C PHE A 58 -18.11 1.05 -4.75
N THR A 59 -18.42 0.01 -3.96
CA THR A 59 -19.14 -1.19 -4.39
C THR A 59 -20.63 -1.16 -4.02
N GLY A 60 -21.16 0.00 -3.59
CA GLY A 60 -22.53 0.16 -3.09
C GLY A 60 -22.72 -0.27 -1.62
N LYS A 61 -21.69 -0.79 -0.97
CA LYS A 61 -21.64 -1.00 0.49
C LYS A 61 -20.44 -0.25 1.08
N PRO A 62 -20.59 0.37 2.26
CA PRO A 62 -19.47 1.02 2.93
C PRO A 62 -18.45 -0.03 3.38
N MET A 63 -17.20 0.20 3.02
CA MET A 63 -16.04 -0.58 3.45
C MET A 63 -15.02 0.37 4.07
N PHE A 64 -14.41 -0.02 5.18
CA PHE A 64 -13.28 0.71 5.76
C PHE A 64 -12.01 0.24 5.05
N ASN A 65 -11.30 1.18 4.43
CA ASN A 65 -10.10 0.93 3.65
C ASN A 65 -8.89 1.23 4.52
N PHE A 66 -7.95 0.30 4.55
CA PHE A 66 -6.59 0.53 4.99
C PHE A 66 -5.71 0.35 3.76
N SER A 67 -5.27 1.47 3.19
CA SER A 67 -4.69 1.54 1.85
C SER A 67 -3.23 1.94 1.92
N LEU A 68 -2.39 1.17 1.23
CA LEU A 68 -0.97 1.44 1.03
C LEU A 68 -0.73 1.59 -0.46
N VAL A 69 -0.18 2.73 -0.87
CA VAL A 69 0.03 3.03 -2.28
C VAL A 69 1.48 3.40 -2.52
N ARG A 70 2.11 2.79 -3.51
CA ARG A 70 3.41 3.20 -4.02
C ARG A 70 3.22 3.83 -5.38
N GLN A 71 3.54 5.11 -5.49
CA GLN A 71 3.42 5.90 -6.71
C GLN A 71 4.79 6.14 -7.32
N PHE A 72 4.88 6.09 -8.65
CA PHE A 72 6.11 6.40 -9.38
C PHE A 72 5.84 6.80 -10.84
N PRO A 73 6.72 7.58 -11.48
CA PRO A 73 6.51 8.09 -12.84
C PRO A 73 6.28 6.97 -13.87
N ASN A 74 5.35 7.21 -14.79
CA ASN A 74 5.22 6.46 -16.04
C ASN A 74 6.01 7.14 -17.19
N ASP A 75 5.86 6.62 -18.40
CA ASP A 75 6.56 7.15 -19.59
C ASP A 75 5.88 8.40 -20.19
N GLU A 76 4.71 8.82 -19.68
CA GLU A 76 3.81 9.84 -20.24
C GLU A 76 3.56 11.02 -19.27
N GLU A 77 4.52 11.37 -18.41
CA GLU A 77 4.42 12.43 -17.37
C GLU A 77 3.33 12.21 -16.31
N GLU A 78 2.65 11.07 -16.34
CA GLU A 78 1.70 10.60 -15.35
C GLU A 78 2.38 9.61 -14.38
N TYR A 79 1.60 8.99 -13.49
CA TYR A 79 2.13 8.09 -12.49
C TYR A 79 1.45 6.72 -12.51
N TYR A 80 2.27 5.68 -12.37
CA TYR A 80 1.82 4.38 -11.93
C TYR A 80 1.56 4.41 -10.43
N GLN A 81 0.48 3.77 -9.99
CA GLN A 81 0.16 3.54 -8.59
C GLN A 81 -0.08 2.06 -8.32
N ILE A 82 0.74 1.45 -7.47
CA ILE A 82 0.51 0.09 -6.97
C ILE A 82 -0.22 0.19 -5.64
N HIS A 83 -1.44 -0.32 -5.61
CA HIS A 83 -2.33 -0.31 -4.46
C HIS A 83 -2.30 -1.66 -3.72
N VAL A 84 -2.29 -1.59 -2.39
CA VAL A 84 -2.64 -2.69 -1.49
C VAL A 84 -3.71 -2.18 -0.54
N ASP A 85 -4.95 -2.57 -0.81
CA ASP A 85 -6.13 -2.15 -0.06
C ASP A 85 -6.65 -3.29 0.81
N VAL A 86 -6.59 -3.13 2.12
CA VAL A 86 -7.15 -4.07 3.08
C VAL A 86 -8.52 -3.57 3.53
N LEU A 87 -9.57 -4.31 3.17
CA LEU A 87 -10.96 -3.90 3.32
C LEU A 87 -11.59 -4.56 4.53
N TYR A 88 -12.08 -3.75 5.47
CA TYR A 88 -12.77 -4.18 6.68
C TYR A 88 -14.26 -3.82 6.61
N ILE A 89 -15.09 -4.59 7.31
CA ILE A 89 -16.47 -4.15 7.60
C ILE A 89 -16.37 -2.95 8.55
N PRO A 90 -16.96 -1.79 8.20
CA PRO A 90 -16.99 -0.64 9.09
C PRO A 90 -17.73 -0.96 10.39
N THR A 91 -17.28 -0.35 11.48
CA THR A 91 -17.83 -0.46 12.83
C THR A 91 -17.98 0.94 13.40
N GLU A 92 -18.75 1.08 14.49
CA GLU A 92 -18.85 2.37 15.19
C GLU A 92 -17.50 2.88 15.72
N GLU A 93 -16.54 1.99 15.95
CA GLU A 93 -15.21 2.33 16.49
C GLU A 93 -14.27 2.95 15.44
N ASN A 94 -14.41 2.58 14.15
CA ASN A 94 -13.54 3.06 13.07
C ASN A 94 -14.26 3.93 12.03
N LYS A 95 -15.54 4.25 12.23
CA LYS A 95 -16.31 5.09 11.29
C LYS A 95 -15.72 6.49 11.09
N ASP A 96 -15.04 7.02 12.11
CA ASP A 96 -14.45 8.35 12.11
C ASP A 96 -12.94 8.32 11.77
N PHE A 97 -12.37 7.13 11.53
CA PHE A 97 -11.00 7.02 11.07
C PHE A 97 -10.90 7.48 9.62
N GLN A 98 -10.15 8.55 9.42
CA GLN A 98 -9.82 9.09 8.13
C GLN A 98 -8.42 9.69 8.18
N ARG A 99 -7.57 9.27 7.24
CA ARG A 99 -6.20 9.74 7.13
C ARG A 99 -5.73 9.65 5.70
N THR A 100 -4.97 10.63 5.25
CA THR A 100 -4.22 10.61 3.98
C THR A 100 -2.88 11.24 4.31
N ILE A 101 -1.78 10.49 4.18
CA ILE A 101 -0.44 10.98 4.50
C ILE A 101 0.59 10.44 3.50
N TRP A 102 1.35 11.35 2.89
CA TRP A 102 2.50 10.98 2.07
C TRP A 102 3.75 10.85 2.92
N ASN A 103 4.69 10.02 2.48
CA ASN A 103 5.98 9.87 3.15
C ASN A 103 6.79 11.18 3.15
N GLU A 104 6.55 12.09 2.21
CA GLU A 104 7.18 13.41 2.16
C GLU A 104 6.59 14.42 3.15
N ASP A 105 5.37 14.19 3.63
CA ASP A 105 4.67 15.08 4.57
C ASP A 105 5.13 14.89 6.03
N ILE A 106 5.98 13.89 6.29
CA ILE A 106 6.46 13.52 7.63
C ILE A 106 7.98 13.38 7.65
N GLU A 107 8.59 13.71 8.79
CA GLU A 107 10.04 13.57 8.97
C GLU A 107 10.46 12.13 9.31
N GLU A 108 9.56 11.34 9.90
CA GLU A 108 9.83 9.95 10.26
C GLU A 108 9.53 8.99 9.10
N ASP A 109 10.10 7.79 9.17
CA ASP A 109 9.78 6.71 8.23
C ASP A 109 8.27 6.37 8.26
N ILE A 110 7.66 6.30 7.07
CA ILE A 110 6.21 6.10 6.94
C ILE A 110 5.74 4.77 7.53
N PHE A 111 6.54 3.71 7.47
CA PHE A 111 6.15 2.41 8.04
C PHE A 111 6.20 2.42 9.57
N SER A 112 7.19 3.12 10.13
CA SER A 112 7.28 3.39 11.55
C SER A 112 6.11 4.26 12.05
N TYR A 113 5.71 5.25 11.25
CA TYR A 113 4.52 6.07 11.52
C TYR A 113 3.24 5.23 11.49
N ILE A 114 3.00 4.46 10.41
CA ILE A 114 1.82 3.59 10.24
C ILE A 114 1.63 2.69 11.46
N LYS A 115 2.70 2.02 11.91
CA LYS A 115 2.66 1.08 13.05
C LYS A 115 2.27 1.74 14.39
N LYS A 116 2.36 3.07 14.51
CA LYS A 116 1.97 3.85 15.69
C LYS A 116 0.54 4.40 15.61
N THR A 117 -0.11 4.30 14.46
CA THR A 117 -1.43 4.90 14.25
C THR A 117 -2.55 4.12 14.98
N PRO A 118 -3.59 4.80 15.47
CA PRO A 118 -4.76 4.12 16.05
C PRO A 118 -5.45 3.21 15.02
N GLU A 119 -5.43 3.58 13.73
CA GLU A 119 -5.98 2.80 12.63
C GLU A 119 -5.28 1.44 12.49
N PHE A 120 -3.94 1.43 12.49
CA PHE A 120 -3.17 0.18 12.47
C PHE A 120 -3.41 -0.65 13.72
N SER A 121 -3.38 -0.03 14.91
CA SER A 121 -3.61 -0.73 16.16
C SER A 121 -5.02 -1.33 16.24
N PHE A 122 -6.02 -0.69 15.65
CA PHE A 122 -7.37 -1.21 15.58
C PHE A 122 -7.47 -2.37 14.57
N CYS A 123 -6.91 -2.21 13.37
CA CYS A 123 -7.07 -3.16 12.28
C CYS A 123 -6.23 -4.44 12.43
N LYS A 124 -5.08 -4.39 13.11
CA LYS A 124 -4.13 -5.52 13.16
C LYS A 124 -4.69 -6.81 13.77
N ASP A 125 -5.62 -6.67 14.72
CA ASP A 125 -6.23 -7.79 15.45
C ASP A 125 -7.61 -8.18 14.87
N LYS A 126 -8.03 -7.56 13.75
CA LYS A 126 -9.33 -7.78 13.12
C LYS A 126 -9.19 -8.61 11.86
N VAL A 127 -10.20 -9.45 11.61
CA VAL A 127 -10.32 -10.17 10.34
C VAL A 127 -10.83 -9.18 9.28
N PHE A 128 -10.05 -8.96 8.22
CA PHE A 128 -10.50 -8.19 7.07
C PHE A 128 -11.42 -9.03 6.19
N SER A 129 -12.26 -8.35 5.40
CA SER A 129 -13.21 -8.99 4.47
C SER A 129 -12.56 -9.35 3.14
N LYS A 130 -11.63 -8.51 2.66
CA LYS A 130 -10.98 -8.67 1.38
C LYS A 130 -9.67 -7.91 1.36
N ILE A 131 -8.72 -8.37 0.56
CA ILE A 131 -7.56 -7.59 0.15
C ILE A 131 -7.56 -7.42 -1.36
N GLU A 132 -7.24 -6.22 -1.83
CA GLU A 132 -7.14 -5.89 -3.25
C GLU A 132 -5.72 -5.40 -3.55
N ILE A 133 -5.09 -5.99 -4.57
CA ILE A 133 -3.75 -5.64 -5.01
C ILE A 133 -3.79 -5.39 -6.51
N TYR A 134 -3.60 -4.14 -6.92
CA TYR A 134 -3.74 -3.73 -8.31
C TYR A 134 -2.79 -2.59 -8.68
N LEU A 135 -2.70 -2.34 -9.98
CA LEU A 135 -1.96 -1.24 -10.58
C LEU A 135 -3.00 -0.30 -11.22
N ASP A 136 -2.83 1.00 -10.99
CA ASP A 136 -3.60 2.07 -11.62
C ASP A 136 -2.66 3.10 -12.26
N GLU A 137 -3.22 3.97 -13.11
CA GLU A 137 -2.52 5.08 -13.77
C GLU A 137 -3.30 6.38 -13.54
N THR A 138 -2.59 7.48 -13.25
CA THR A 138 -3.21 8.81 -13.04
C THR A 138 -3.47 9.56 -14.35
#